data_AF-A0A942DAB3-F1
#
_entry.id   AF-A0A942DAB3-F1
#
_cell.length_a   1.000
_cell.length_b   1.000
_cell.length_c   1.000
_cell.angle_alpha   90.00
_cell.angle_beta   90.00
_cell.angle_gamma   90.00
#
_symmetry.space_group_name_H-M   'P 1'
#
loop_
_entity.id
_entity.type
_entity.pdbx_description
1 polymer ?
#
loop_
_entity_poly.entity_id
_entity_poly.type
_entity_poly.pdbx_seq_one_letter_code
_entity_poly.pdbx_strand_id
1 'polypeptide(L)'
;MKAIRHEELWEFAQKMEYTDEDAYRSGALDAIGLLLHEVPFENHRCENCLQFAGTGGDFITYNYWLEQPFLSQTAPIIMHIPIPDTKIVVGENLYDFLCLGCELGYFYLSNYAFSPNDFLNMYQHPEAAWKKFEEEELESLESDELSLARKRQLLTLLTEKFELHPWNNIGDKMLKLQEIIRV
;
A
#
# COMPACT_ATOMS: atom_id res chain seq x y z
N MET A 1 16.89 11.32 4.37
CA MET A 1 15.77 10.40 4.10
C MET A 1 14.56 10.94 4.85
N LYS A 2 13.45 11.20 4.18
CA LYS A 2 12.23 11.68 4.84
C LYS A 2 11.60 10.50 5.58
N ALA A 3 11.29 10.66 6.86
CA ALA A 3 10.65 9.64 7.67
C ALA A 3 9.20 10.05 7.90
N ILE A 4 8.27 9.12 7.67
CA ILE A 4 6.86 9.28 8.02
C ILE A 4 6.58 8.37 9.20
N ARG A 5 5.89 8.91 10.20
CA ARG A 5 5.41 8.14 11.33
C ARG A 5 4.06 7.51 11.01
N HIS A 6 3.82 6.31 11.53
CA HIS A 6 2.54 5.62 11.38
C HIS A 6 1.38 6.49 11.85
N GLU A 7 1.55 7.17 12.98
CA GLU A 7 0.54 8.05 13.59
C GLU A 7 0.20 9.23 12.67
N GLU A 8 1.17 9.76 11.92
CA GLU A 8 0.92 10.85 10.97
C GLU A 8 0.08 10.38 9.77
N LEU A 9 0.34 9.16 9.29
CA LEU A 9 -0.47 8.53 8.24
C LEU A 9 -1.88 8.22 8.72
N TRP A 10 -2.02 7.70 9.95
CA TRP A 10 -3.31 7.45 10.59
C TRP A 10 -4.12 8.75 10.75
N GLU A 11 -3.52 9.81 11.31
CA GLU A 11 -4.18 11.11 11.44
C GLU A 11 -4.62 11.69 10.09
N PHE A 12 -3.83 11.50 9.04
CA PHE A 12 -4.22 11.90 7.68
C PHE A 12 -5.46 11.12 7.23
N ALA A 13 -5.46 9.79 7.38
CA ALA A 13 -6.58 8.93 7.00
C ALA A 13 -7.89 9.32 7.71
N GLN A 14 -7.80 9.68 8.99
CA GLN A 14 -8.94 10.10 9.82
C GLN A 14 -9.46 11.49 9.42
N LYS A 15 -8.58 12.44 9.09
CA LYS A 15 -9.00 13.79 8.63
C LYS A 15 -9.68 13.78 7.26
N MET A 16 -9.44 12.73 6.49
CA MET A 16 -10.05 12.51 5.18
C MET A 16 -11.38 11.75 5.28
N GLU A 17 -11.83 11.38 6.48
CA GLU A 17 -13.12 10.69 6.66
C GLU A 17 -14.26 11.54 6.12
N TYR A 18 -14.94 10.97 5.12
CA TYR A 18 -16.19 11.45 4.58
C TYR A 18 -17.34 10.71 5.26
N THR A 19 -18.47 11.41 5.35
CA THR A 19 -19.70 11.07 6.08
C THR A 19 -20.47 9.89 5.47
N ASP A 20 -19.90 8.70 5.45
CA ASP A 20 -20.66 7.47 5.31
C ASP A 20 -20.69 6.76 6.68
N GLU A 21 -21.90 6.42 7.14
CA GLU A 21 -22.17 5.88 8.49
C GLU A 21 -21.49 4.52 8.76
N ASP A 22 -20.83 3.92 7.76
CA ASP A 22 -20.13 2.63 7.85
C ASP A 22 -18.61 2.73 8.12
N ALA A 23 -18.07 3.93 8.34
CA ALA A 23 -16.63 4.23 8.47
C ALA A 23 -15.91 3.67 9.74
N TYR A 24 -16.41 2.61 10.37
CA TYR A 24 -15.90 2.20 11.69
C TYR A 24 -14.55 1.47 11.70
N ARG A 25 -13.86 1.22 10.57
CA ARG A 25 -12.71 0.30 10.58
C ARG A 25 -11.46 0.61 9.73
N SER A 26 -11.45 1.59 8.83
CA SER A 26 -10.31 1.72 7.90
C SER A 26 -9.95 3.15 7.44
N GLY A 27 -10.73 4.17 7.80
CA GLY A 27 -10.54 5.55 7.34
C GLY A 27 -10.63 5.69 5.80
N ALA A 28 -10.32 6.88 5.28
CA ALA A 28 -10.46 7.15 3.83
C ALA A 28 -9.56 6.30 2.94
N LEU A 29 -8.45 5.75 3.46
CA LEU A 29 -7.45 5.06 2.64
C LEU A 29 -7.85 3.64 2.21
N ASP A 30 -8.96 3.11 2.73
CA ASP A 30 -9.55 1.85 2.25
C ASP A 30 -9.83 1.91 0.74
N ALA A 31 -10.33 3.06 0.27
CA ALA A 31 -10.62 3.29 -1.14
C ALA A 31 -9.41 3.06 -2.07
N ILE A 32 -8.19 3.23 -1.55
CA ILE A 32 -6.94 3.03 -2.29
C ILE A 32 -6.19 1.76 -1.86
N GLY A 33 -6.85 0.85 -1.13
CA GLY A 33 -6.33 -0.46 -0.73
C GLY A 33 -5.41 -0.44 0.48
N LEU A 34 -5.54 0.55 1.38
CA LEU A 34 -4.87 0.58 2.68
C LEU A 34 -5.89 0.59 3.82
N LEU A 35 -6.21 -0.59 4.34
CA LEU A 35 -7.00 -0.73 5.55
C LEU A 35 -6.05 -0.57 6.74
N LEU A 36 -5.82 0.67 7.14
CA LEU A 36 -4.90 1.00 8.22
C LEU A 36 -5.42 0.55 9.59
N HIS A 37 -4.49 0.23 10.48
CA HIS A 37 -4.75 0.06 11.90
C HIS A 37 -4.26 1.28 12.66
N GLU A 38 -4.96 1.72 13.71
CA GLU A 38 -4.51 2.84 14.54
C GLU A 38 -3.14 2.56 15.18
N VAL A 39 -2.98 1.37 15.74
CA VAL A 39 -1.75 0.91 16.39
C VAL A 39 -1.27 -0.35 15.67
N PRO A 40 -0.02 -0.38 15.17
CA PRO A 40 0.55 -1.60 14.62
C PRO A 40 0.61 -2.71 15.67
N PHE A 41 0.26 -3.93 15.31
CA PHE A 41 0.18 -5.06 16.24
C PHE A 41 0.91 -6.29 15.70
N GLU A 42 1.26 -7.23 16.59
CA GLU A 42 1.95 -8.46 16.20
C GLU A 42 1.13 -9.30 15.22
N ASN A 43 1.70 -9.58 14.05
CA ASN A 43 1.08 -10.48 13.09
C ASN A 43 1.49 -11.93 13.40
N HIS A 44 0.58 -12.70 14.00
CA HIS A 44 0.87 -14.11 14.35
C HIS A 44 1.14 -15.03 13.14
N ARG A 45 0.93 -14.56 11.91
CA ARG A 45 1.24 -15.29 10.68
C ARG A 45 2.56 -14.83 10.03
N CYS A 46 3.19 -13.79 10.57
CA CYS A 46 4.42 -13.21 10.06
C CYS A 46 5.39 -12.97 11.23
N GLU A 47 6.35 -13.88 11.40
CA GLU A 47 7.38 -13.73 12.43
C GLU A 47 8.19 -12.45 12.24
N ASN A 48 8.48 -11.75 13.35
CA ASN A 48 9.18 -10.46 13.38
C ASN A 48 8.46 -9.34 12.63
N CYS A 49 7.13 -9.36 12.64
CA CYS A 49 6.32 -8.40 11.90
C CYS A 49 5.30 -7.69 12.80
N LEU A 50 5.17 -6.36 12.66
CA LEU A 50 4.02 -5.60 13.16
C LEU A 50 3.14 -5.21 11.99
N GLN A 51 1.93 -5.77 11.93
CA GLN A 51 0.94 -5.40 10.93
C GLN A 51 0.44 -3.98 11.21
N PHE A 52 0.47 -3.13 10.19
CA PHE A 52 -0.09 -1.78 10.26
C PHE A 52 -1.20 -1.54 9.23
N ALA A 53 -1.32 -2.40 8.21
CA ALA A 53 -2.43 -2.35 7.27
C ALA A 53 -2.78 -3.72 6.67
N GLY A 54 -3.97 -3.83 6.09
CA GLY A 54 -4.37 -4.87 5.17
C GLY A 54 -4.74 -4.31 3.80
N THR A 55 -4.87 -5.17 2.79
CA THR A 55 -5.38 -4.79 1.46
C THR A 55 -6.91 -4.94 1.32
N GLY A 56 -7.56 -5.55 2.31
CA GLY A 56 -9.01 -5.86 2.28
C GLY A 56 -9.37 -7.15 1.54
N GLY A 57 -8.42 -7.78 0.83
CA GLY A 57 -8.58 -9.03 0.10
C GLY A 57 -7.50 -10.06 0.44
N ASP A 58 -7.83 -11.35 0.30
CA ASP A 58 -6.91 -12.51 0.38
C ASP A 58 -5.99 -12.58 1.61
N PHE A 59 -6.37 -11.89 2.70
CA PHE A 59 -5.61 -11.79 3.94
C PHE A 59 -4.17 -11.26 3.74
N ILE A 60 -3.92 -10.50 2.67
CA ILE A 60 -2.62 -9.87 2.42
C ILE A 60 -2.47 -8.68 3.35
N THR A 61 -1.30 -8.58 4.00
CA THR A 61 -1.03 -7.56 5.01
C THR A 61 0.24 -6.79 4.73
N TYR A 62 0.27 -5.53 5.14
CA TYR A 62 1.47 -4.71 5.19
C TYR A 62 1.98 -4.63 6.62
N ASN A 63 3.25 -4.91 6.78
CA ASN A 63 3.87 -5.03 8.09
C ASN A 63 5.20 -4.30 8.13
N TYR A 64 5.56 -3.80 9.29
CA TYR A 64 6.94 -3.43 9.60
C TYR A 64 7.75 -4.68 9.89
N TRP A 65 8.91 -4.83 9.26
CA TRP A 65 9.88 -5.85 9.62
C TRP A 65 10.73 -5.39 10.81
N LEU A 66 10.76 -6.21 11.85
CA LEU A 66 11.47 -5.93 13.10
C LEU A 66 12.77 -6.73 13.17
N GLU A 67 13.92 -6.08 13.00
CA GLU A 67 15.22 -6.69 13.34
C GLU A 67 15.45 -6.74 14.86
N GLN A 68 14.79 -5.86 15.60
CA GLN A 68 14.88 -5.69 17.05
C GLN A 68 13.46 -5.56 17.61
N PRO A 69 13.22 -5.78 18.92
CA PRO A 69 11.87 -5.83 19.49
C PRO A 69 11.13 -4.48 19.53
N PHE A 70 11.62 -3.45 18.82
CA PHE A 70 11.02 -2.13 18.75
C PHE A 70 10.88 -1.66 17.30
N LEU A 71 9.79 -0.94 17.05
CA LEU A 71 9.53 -0.31 15.76
C LEU A 71 10.49 0.88 15.55
N SER A 72 11.21 0.87 14.43
CA SER A 72 11.99 2.01 13.94
C SER A 72 11.27 2.67 12.76
N GLN A 73 11.44 3.99 12.60
CA GLN A 73 10.99 4.70 11.40
C GLN A 73 11.73 4.25 10.12
N THR A 74 12.85 3.55 10.28
CA THR A 74 13.63 2.94 9.20
C THR A 74 13.34 1.46 9.02
N ALA A 75 12.31 0.91 9.69
CA ALA A 75 11.94 -0.48 9.53
C ALA A 75 11.42 -0.73 8.10
N PRO A 76 11.94 -1.73 7.38
CA PRO A 76 11.43 -2.09 6.06
C PRO A 76 9.95 -2.44 6.12
N ILE A 77 9.23 -2.10 5.05
CA ILE A 77 7.84 -2.51 4.88
C ILE A 77 7.81 -3.79 4.07
N ILE A 78 7.13 -4.78 4.61
CA ILE A 78 6.89 -6.06 3.94
C ILE A 78 5.40 -6.23 3.62
N MET A 79 5.15 -6.75 2.43
CA MET A 79 3.89 -7.35 2.07
C MET A 79 3.96 -8.83 2.42
N HIS A 80 3.08 -9.28 3.30
CA HIS A 80 2.95 -10.68 3.68
C HIS A 80 1.74 -11.29 2.98
N ILE A 81 2.00 -12.39 2.28
CA ILE A 81 0.98 -13.19 1.61
C ILE A 81 0.92 -14.51 2.37
N PRO A 82 -0.23 -14.89 2.95
CA PRO A 82 -0.30 -16.07 3.80
C PRO A 82 -0.28 -17.37 2.99
N ILE A 83 -0.72 -17.34 1.73
CA ILE A 83 -0.79 -18.53 0.87
C ILE A 83 -0.37 -18.15 -0.56
N PRO A 84 0.82 -18.57 -1.03
CA PRO A 84 1.89 -19.22 -0.26
C PRO A 84 2.51 -18.25 0.75
N ASP A 85 3.00 -18.73 1.89
CA ASP A 85 3.66 -17.94 2.94
C ASP A 85 4.90 -17.21 2.39
N THR A 86 4.68 -15.99 1.93
CA THR A 86 5.66 -15.20 1.16
C THR A 86 5.77 -13.81 1.76
N LYS A 87 7.00 -13.36 2.00
CA LYS A 87 7.31 -12.00 2.45
C LYS A 87 8.03 -11.28 1.32
N ILE A 88 7.48 -10.15 0.90
CA ILE A 88 8.05 -9.32 -0.16
C ILE A 88 8.35 -7.96 0.43
N VAL A 89 9.58 -7.47 0.29
CA VAL A 89 9.93 -6.12 0.72
C VAL A 89 9.38 -5.13 -0.30
N VAL A 90 8.50 -4.24 0.15
CA VAL A 90 7.79 -3.24 -0.68
C VAL A 90 8.16 -1.79 -0.30
N GLY A 91 9.15 -1.61 0.56
CA GLY A 91 9.77 -0.31 0.83
C GLY A 91 10.87 -0.42 1.88
N GLU A 92 11.89 0.43 1.78
CA GLU A 92 12.95 0.54 2.80
C GLU A 92 12.43 1.08 4.14
N ASN A 93 11.28 1.78 4.10
CA ASN A 93 10.57 2.36 5.23
C ASN A 93 9.16 2.80 4.77
N LEU A 94 8.37 3.38 5.68
CA LEU A 94 7.00 3.82 5.38
C LEU A 94 6.94 4.87 4.26
N TYR A 95 7.86 5.85 4.22
CA TYR A 95 7.86 6.84 3.14
C TYR A 95 8.11 6.18 1.78
N ASP A 96 9.06 5.25 1.74
CA ASP A 96 9.43 4.56 0.52
C ASP A 96 8.28 3.69 -0.02
N PHE A 97 7.59 2.98 0.88
CA PHE A 97 6.37 2.23 0.59
C PHE A 97 5.24 3.12 0.07
N LEU A 98 5.02 4.29 0.68
CA LEU A 98 4.00 5.22 0.20
C LEU A 98 4.33 5.76 -1.20
N CYS A 99 5.61 5.99 -1.50
CA CYS A 99 6.06 6.35 -2.84
C CYS A 99 5.83 5.25 -3.90
N LEU A 100 5.80 3.98 -3.49
CA LEU A 100 5.47 2.88 -4.39
C LEU A 100 3.98 2.91 -4.76
N GLY A 101 3.09 3.09 -3.79
CA GLY A 101 1.64 3.05 -4.01
C GLY A 101 1.00 4.36 -4.47
N CYS A 102 1.73 5.48 -4.50
CA CYS A 102 1.11 6.79 -4.72
C CYS A 102 0.55 7.04 -6.12
N GLU A 103 0.92 6.23 -7.14
CA GLU A 103 0.39 6.39 -8.50
C GLU A 103 -0.88 5.58 -8.77
N LEU A 104 -0.95 4.35 -8.27
CA LEU A 104 -2.01 3.38 -8.61
C LEU A 104 -2.76 2.86 -7.38
N GLY A 105 -2.37 3.26 -6.18
CA GLY A 105 -2.87 2.71 -4.93
C GLY A 105 -2.08 1.49 -4.47
N TYR A 106 -2.56 0.89 -3.39
CA TYR A 106 -1.87 -0.13 -2.61
C TYR A 106 -2.50 -1.51 -2.77
N PHE A 107 -3.74 -1.60 -3.25
CA PHE A 107 -4.37 -2.90 -3.55
C PHE A 107 -3.56 -3.71 -4.59
N TYR A 108 -3.13 -3.04 -5.66
CA TYR A 108 -2.43 -3.66 -6.79
C TYR A 108 -0.98 -4.08 -6.51
N LEU A 109 -0.41 -3.73 -5.35
CA LEU A 109 0.94 -4.19 -4.99
C LEU A 109 1.01 -5.70 -4.84
N SER A 110 -0.10 -6.33 -4.44
CA SER A 110 -0.26 -7.78 -4.38
C SER A 110 0.06 -8.48 -5.71
N ASN A 111 -0.21 -7.82 -6.85
CA ASN A 111 0.07 -8.36 -8.18
C ASN A 111 1.55 -8.67 -8.39
N TYR A 112 2.46 -8.01 -7.67
CA TYR A 112 3.89 -8.33 -7.79
C TYR A 112 4.18 -9.80 -7.43
N ALA A 113 3.44 -10.40 -6.51
CA ALA A 113 3.64 -11.79 -6.12
C ALA A 113 3.06 -12.80 -7.10
N PHE A 114 1.94 -12.46 -7.73
CA PHE A 114 1.20 -13.36 -8.61
C PHE A 114 1.60 -13.23 -10.08
N SER A 115 1.83 -11.98 -10.52
CA SER A 115 2.18 -11.61 -11.89
C SER A 115 3.19 -10.44 -11.91
N PRO A 116 4.48 -10.68 -11.57
CA PRO A 116 5.49 -9.62 -11.51
C PRO A 116 5.61 -8.80 -12.80
N ASN A 117 5.50 -9.43 -13.97
CA ASN A 117 5.61 -8.73 -15.25
C ASN A 117 4.43 -7.77 -15.49
N ASP A 118 3.21 -8.18 -15.14
CA ASP A 118 2.02 -7.33 -15.27
C ASP A 118 2.09 -6.16 -14.30
N PHE A 119 2.52 -6.42 -13.07
CA PHE A 119 2.79 -5.38 -12.08
C PHE A 119 3.81 -4.35 -12.61
N LEU A 120 4.96 -4.81 -13.11
CA LEU A 120 5.98 -3.90 -13.63
C LEU A 120 5.47 -3.07 -14.81
N ASN A 121 4.72 -3.70 -15.73
CA ASN A 121 4.11 -3.01 -16.86
C ASN A 121 3.10 -1.95 -16.41
N MET A 122 2.26 -2.24 -15.42
CA MET A 122 1.29 -1.29 -14.87
C MET A 122 1.97 -0.04 -14.31
N TYR A 123 2.99 -0.21 -13.47
CA TYR A 123 3.69 0.91 -12.83
C TYR A 123 4.66 1.64 -13.77
N GLN A 124 5.09 1.03 -14.87
CA GLN A 124 5.81 1.75 -15.94
C GLN A 124 4.87 2.60 -16.81
N HIS A 125 3.58 2.27 -16.82
CA HIS A 125 2.57 2.92 -17.65
C HIS A 125 1.29 3.25 -16.85
N PRO A 126 1.38 4.08 -15.79
CA PRO A 126 0.29 4.28 -14.85
C PRO A 126 -0.98 4.84 -15.50
N GLU A 127 -0.88 5.73 -16.49
CA GLU A 127 -2.04 6.24 -17.22
C GLU A 127 -2.78 5.15 -18.01
N ALA A 128 -2.04 4.20 -18.59
CA ALA A 128 -2.65 3.07 -19.29
C ALA A 128 -3.33 2.11 -18.30
N ALA A 129 -2.73 1.92 -17.11
CA ALA A 129 -3.33 1.14 -16.03
C ALA A 129 -4.64 1.79 -15.54
N TRP A 130 -4.65 3.10 -15.31
CA TRP A 130 -5.87 3.81 -14.93
C TRP A 130 -6.98 3.69 -15.96
N LYS A 131 -6.67 3.84 -17.26
CA LYS A 131 -7.65 3.66 -18.33
C LYS A 131 -8.26 2.26 -18.32
N LYS A 132 -7.43 1.24 -18.07
CA LYS A 132 -7.88 -0.14 -17.93
C LYS A 132 -8.80 -0.30 -16.72
N PHE A 133 -8.47 0.32 -15.58
CA PHE A 133 -9.35 0.29 -14.40
C PHE A 133 -10.70 0.97 -14.65
N GLU A 134 -10.71 2.08 -15.40
CA GLU A 134 -11.95 2.75 -15.82
C GLU A 134 -12.83 1.81 -16.66
N GLU A 135 -12.22 1.10 -17.62
CA GLU A 135 -12.91 0.13 -18.47
C GLU A 135 -13.46 -1.05 -17.65
N GLU A 136 -12.66 -1.63 -16.75
CA GLU A 136 -13.06 -2.75 -15.88
C GLU A 136 -14.15 -2.36 -14.87
N GLU A 137 -14.09 -1.13 -14.32
CA GLU A 137 -15.10 -0.62 -13.40
C GLU A 137 -16.42 -0.40 -14.16
N LEU A 138 -16.41 0.21 -15.35
CA LEU A 138 -17.62 0.38 -16.18
C LEU A 138 -18.31 -0.94 -16.59
N GLU A 139 -17.55 -2.04 -16.68
CA GLU A 139 -18.09 -3.38 -16.95
C GLU A 139 -18.70 -4.05 -15.71
N SER A 140 -18.36 -3.57 -14.51
CA SER A 140 -18.94 -4.04 -13.24
C SER A 140 -20.29 -3.38 -13.00
N LEU A 141 -21.34 -4.18 -12.76
CA LEU A 141 -22.70 -3.71 -12.47
C LEU A 141 -22.83 -2.93 -11.14
N GLU A 142 -21.75 -2.82 -10.37
CA GLU A 142 -21.67 -2.12 -9.08
C GLU A 142 -20.88 -0.79 -9.15
N SER A 143 -20.51 -0.31 -10.34
CA SER A 143 -19.65 0.86 -10.46
C SER A 143 -20.35 2.18 -10.18
N ASP A 144 -19.96 2.81 -9.08
CA ASP A 144 -20.15 4.24 -8.89
C ASP A 144 -18.95 4.95 -9.55
N GLU A 145 -19.07 5.56 -10.74
CA GLU A 145 -17.96 6.31 -11.41
C GLU A 145 -17.25 7.30 -10.46
N LEU A 146 -17.97 7.71 -9.41
CA LEU A 146 -17.49 8.54 -8.32
C LEU A 146 -16.31 7.88 -7.56
N SER A 147 -16.18 6.55 -7.56
CA SER A 147 -15.14 5.76 -6.89
C SER A 147 -13.74 6.01 -7.45
N LEU A 148 -13.53 5.94 -8.77
CA LEU A 148 -12.18 6.05 -9.33
C LEU A 148 -11.62 7.48 -9.28
N ALA A 149 -12.45 8.47 -9.59
CA ALA A 149 -12.08 9.87 -9.48
C ALA A 149 -11.70 10.22 -8.02
N ARG A 150 -12.45 9.68 -7.04
CA ARG A 150 -12.12 9.80 -5.61
C ARG A 150 -10.79 9.13 -5.26
N LYS A 151 -10.52 7.93 -5.77
CA LYS A 151 -9.23 7.24 -5.57
C LYS A 151 -8.05 8.09 -6.05
N ARG A 152 -8.13 8.63 -7.28
CA ARG A 152 -7.11 9.54 -7.83
C ARG A 152 -6.94 10.79 -6.98
N GLN A 153 -8.05 11.42 -6.55
CA GLN A 153 -8.01 12.59 -5.69
C GLN A 153 -7.33 12.29 -4.35
N LEU A 154 -7.65 11.17 -3.72
CA LEU A 154 -7.06 10.76 -2.46
C LEU A 154 -5.56 10.48 -2.59
N LEU A 155 -5.13 9.81 -3.67
CA LEU A 155 -3.72 9.61 -3.98
C LEU A 155 -2.98 10.94 -4.20
N THR A 156 -3.63 11.91 -4.86
CA THR A 156 -3.09 13.26 -5.03
C THR A 156 -2.89 13.94 -3.67
N LEU A 157 -3.92 13.94 -2.82
CA LEU A 157 -3.84 14.54 -1.48
C LEU A 157 -2.79 13.87 -0.60
N LEU A 158 -2.67 12.55 -0.66
CA LEU A 158 -1.65 11.78 0.06
C LEU A 158 -0.24 12.15 -0.45
N THR A 159 -0.08 12.24 -1.76
CA THR A 159 1.17 12.63 -2.42
C THR A 159 1.60 14.03 -2.02
N GLU A 160 0.69 15.00 -2.06
CA GLU A 160 0.96 16.39 -1.65
C GLU A 160 1.28 16.49 -0.16
N LYS A 161 0.49 15.81 0.69
CA LYS A 161 0.67 15.83 2.15
C LYS A 161 2.07 15.38 2.56
N PHE A 162 2.54 14.32 1.93
CA PHE A 162 3.77 13.64 2.31
C PHE A 162 4.94 13.91 1.38
N GLU A 163 4.74 14.73 0.33
CA GLU A 163 5.72 14.98 -0.74
C GLU A 163 6.27 13.67 -1.29
N LEU A 164 5.35 12.78 -1.70
CA LEU A 164 5.70 11.49 -2.25
C LEU A 164 6.23 11.65 -3.68
N HIS A 165 7.18 10.81 -4.04
CA HIS A 165 7.77 10.79 -5.38
C HIS A 165 7.68 9.37 -5.93
N PRO A 166 6.90 9.15 -7.00
CA PRO A 166 6.82 7.85 -7.64
C PRO A 166 8.18 7.28 -8.00
N TRP A 167 8.29 5.95 -8.00
CA TRP A 167 9.54 5.28 -8.33
C TRP A 167 9.77 5.24 -9.84
N ASN A 168 10.76 5.99 -10.33
CA ASN A 168 11.11 6.00 -11.76
C ASN A 168 11.72 4.69 -12.30
N ASN A 169 12.23 3.81 -11.42
CA ASN A 169 12.90 2.55 -11.79
C ASN A 169 12.38 1.39 -10.94
N ILE A 170 11.07 1.17 -10.97
CA ILE A 170 10.38 0.22 -10.09
C ILE A 170 10.98 -1.19 -10.15
N GLY A 171 11.33 -1.70 -11.33
CA GLY A 171 11.93 -3.04 -11.49
C GLY A 171 13.25 -3.20 -10.75
N ASP A 172 14.22 -2.33 -11.02
CA ASP A 172 15.52 -2.35 -10.35
C ASP A 172 15.39 -2.16 -8.84
N LYS A 173 14.45 -1.31 -8.41
CA LYS A 173 14.22 -1.04 -7.00
C LYS A 173 13.60 -2.24 -6.28
N MET A 174 12.57 -2.86 -6.86
CA MET A 174 11.96 -4.07 -6.31
C MET A 174 12.99 -5.19 -6.17
N LEU A 175 13.87 -5.37 -7.16
CA LEU A 175 14.95 -6.36 -7.09
C LEU A 175 15.92 -6.09 -5.92
N LYS A 176 16.35 -4.83 -5.75
CA LYS A 176 17.23 -4.44 -4.63
C LYS A 176 16.56 -4.62 -3.27
N LEU A 177 15.27 -4.29 -3.16
CA LEU A 177 14.52 -4.46 -1.92
C LEU A 177 14.47 -5.91 -1.46
N GLN A 178 14.39 -6.87 -2.39
CA GLN A 178 14.39 -8.29 -2.03
C GLN A 178 15.74 -8.76 -1.46
N GLU A 179 16.79 -7.95 -1.51
CA GLU A 179 18.08 -8.25 -0.87
C GLU A 179 18.13 -7.85 0.61
N ILE A 180 17.19 -7.01 1.09
CA ILE A 180 17.17 -6.47 2.46
C ILE A 180 16.85 -7.57 3.47
N ILE A 181 15.83 -8.37 3.19
CA ILE A 181 15.42 -9.49 4.03
C ILE A 181 15.78 -10.77 3.30
N ARG A 182 17.08 -11.08 3.25
CA ARG A 182 17.53 -12.43 2.90
C ARG A 182 17.50 -13.27 4.16
N VAL A 183 16.51 -14.17 4.22
CA VAL A 183 16.50 -15.33 5.12
C VAL A 183 17.49 -16.37 4.59
#